data_AF-A0A7C7UZ51-F1
#
_entry.id   AF-A0A7C7UZ51-F1
#
_cell.length_a   1.000
_cell.length_b   1.000
_cell.length_c   1.000
_cell.angle_alpha   90.00
_cell.angle_beta   90.00
_cell.angle_gamma   90.00
#
_symmetry.space_group_name_H-M   'P 1'
#
loop_
_entity.id
_entity.type
_entity.pdbx_description
1 polymer ?
#
loop_
_entity_poly.entity_id
_entity_poly.type
_entity_poly.pdbx_seq_one_letter_code
_entity_poly.pdbx_strand_id
1 'polypeptide(L)'
;MTDWRNVLNDDPIPWLLEPDNPSVRYFTRRDLLDRPEDDTEVAAAKAAIMTSPPASDILAAQRPDGSWQAEERAYNPMYKSTVWQVVSLDELAADGEDERVRCGVERVFATMQAEDGSFPALGRVYHGIVLCMEGNVLRALLGLGYGADPRTQGAMAFLLRTVEEKGFTCRYNGDKPCAWGAVKVLRALARVPPAERAPEIEKGVFQMS
;
A
#
# COMPACT_ATOMS: atom_id res chain seq x y z
N MET A 1 23.31 -13.99 -5.68
CA MET A 1 23.21 -12.78 -4.84
C MET A 1 24.31 -12.87 -3.80
N THR A 2 25.12 -11.82 -3.65
CA THR A 2 26.06 -11.71 -2.54
C THR A 2 25.25 -11.79 -1.24
N ASP A 3 25.65 -12.62 -0.28
CA ASP A 3 25.00 -12.64 1.04
C ASP A 3 25.18 -11.25 1.65
N TRP A 4 24.10 -10.47 1.68
CA TRP A 4 24.11 -9.08 2.11
C TRP A 4 24.61 -8.94 3.55
N ARG A 5 24.55 -10.01 4.34
CA ARG A 5 25.10 -10.08 5.69
C ARG A 5 26.62 -9.88 5.69
N ASN A 6 27.32 -10.29 4.64
CA ASN A 6 28.79 -10.16 4.54
C ASN A 6 29.28 -8.73 4.33
N VAL A 7 28.38 -7.77 4.04
CA VAL A 7 28.74 -6.35 3.91
C VAL A 7 28.29 -5.51 5.11
N LEU A 8 27.70 -6.14 6.13
CA LEU A 8 27.30 -5.49 7.36
C LEU A 8 28.38 -5.60 8.44
N ASN A 9 28.38 -4.62 9.35
CA ASN A 9 29.30 -4.61 10.49
C ASN A 9 28.83 -5.49 11.65
N ASP A 10 27.57 -5.95 11.62
CA ASP A 10 26.95 -6.81 12.65
C ASP A 10 25.74 -7.56 12.05
N ASP A 11 25.20 -8.55 12.78
CA ASP A 11 23.98 -9.28 12.40
C ASP A 11 22.73 -8.59 12.97
N PRO A 12 21.90 -7.94 12.12
CA PRO A 12 20.67 -7.29 12.58
C PRO A 12 19.50 -8.27 12.79
N ILE A 13 19.63 -9.54 12.36
CA ILE A 13 18.52 -10.48 12.36
C ILE A 13 17.92 -10.72 13.76
N PRO A 14 18.71 -10.89 14.84
CA PRO A 14 18.14 -11.03 16.18
C PRO A 14 17.24 -9.86 16.58
N TRP A 15 17.67 -8.62 16.31
CA TRP A 15 16.91 -7.41 16.59
C TRP A 15 15.64 -7.31 15.71
N LEU A 16 15.76 -7.58 14.41
CA LEU A 16 14.63 -7.55 13.47
C LEU A 16 13.58 -8.65 13.77
N LEU A 17 13.94 -9.69 14.51
CA LEU A 17 13.04 -10.78 14.92
C LEU A 17 12.50 -10.63 16.34
N GLU A 18 12.76 -9.51 17.01
CA GLU A 18 12.19 -9.22 18.33
C GLU A 18 10.64 -9.24 18.28
N PRO A 19 9.98 -9.68 19.37
CA PRO A 19 8.53 -9.87 19.38
C PRO A 19 7.73 -8.56 19.51
N ASP A 20 8.39 -7.44 19.81
CA ASP A 20 7.74 -6.14 20.07
C ASP A 20 7.20 -5.47 18.79
N ASN A 21 7.70 -5.86 17.62
CA ASN A 21 7.23 -5.39 16.32
C ASN A 21 6.86 -6.54 15.37
N PRO A 22 5.61 -7.06 15.45
CA PRO A 22 5.16 -8.18 14.63
C PRO A 22 5.26 -7.94 13.12
N SER A 23 5.03 -6.71 12.65
CA SER A 23 5.12 -6.37 11.23
C SER A 23 6.56 -6.47 10.72
N VAL A 24 7.52 -5.89 11.45
CA VAL A 24 8.95 -5.99 11.11
C VAL A 24 9.40 -7.45 11.15
N ARG A 25 8.97 -8.21 12.17
CA ARG A 25 9.29 -9.63 12.28
C ARG A 25 8.72 -10.45 11.11
N TYR A 26 7.48 -10.19 10.72
CA TYR A 26 6.83 -10.83 9.58
C TYR A 26 7.59 -10.55 8.28
N PHE A 27 7.85 -9.28 7.96
CA PHE A 27 8.58 -8.90 6.75
C PHE A 27 10.02 -9.41 6.76
N THR A 28 10.69 -9.42 7.91
CA THR A 28 12.06 -9.96 8.03
C THR A 28 12.08 -11.44 7.67
N ARG A 29 11.16 -12.23 8.22
CA ARG A 29 11.08 -13.66 7.91
C ARG A 29 10.77 -13.90 6.43
N ARG A 30 9.78 -13.20 5.89
CA ARG A 30 9.34 -13.39 4.50
C ARG A 30 10.35 -12.87 3.48
N ASP A 31 10.78 -11.62 3.62
CA ASP A 31 11.50 -10.88 2.57
C ASP A 31 13.03 -10.92 2.73
N LEU A 32 13.56 -11.10 3.94
CA LEU A 32 15.02 -11.13 4.18
C LEU A 32 15.56 -12.54 4.44
N LEU A 33 14.71 -13.43 4.96
CA LEU A 33 15.05 -14.82 5.25
C LEU A 33 14.37 -15.81 4.29
N ASP A 34 13.65 -15.30 3.28
CA ASP A 34 12.98 -16.08 2.22
C ASP A 34 12.08 -17.20 2.77
N ARG A 35 11.43 -16.98 3.91
CA ARG A 35 10.50 -17.95 4.51
C ARG A 35 9.14 -17.88 3.81
N PRO A 36 8.53 -19.02 3.46
CA PRO A 36 7.22 -19.04 2.80
C PRO A 36 6.10 -18.57 3.74
N GLU A 37 4.97 -18.14 3.20
CA GLU A 37 3.80 -17.65 3.97
C GLU A 37 3.19 -18.73 4.89
N ASP A 38 3.35 -20.01 4.56
CA ASP A 38 2.87 -21.15 5.35
C ASP A 38 3.84 -21.62 6.44
N ASP A 39 5.02 -20.97 6.55
CA ASP A 39 5.93 -21.18 7.67
C ASP A 39 5.25 -20.76 8.99
N THR A 40 5.31 -21.65 9.98
CA THR A 40 4.62 -21.45 11.26
C THR A 40 5.00 -20.16 11.96
N GLU A 41 6.26 -19.71 11.85
CA GLU A 41 6.71 -18.48 12.49
C GLU A 41 6.31 -17.23 11.69
N VAL A 42 6.21 -17.34 10.36
CA VAL A 42 5.67 -16.28 9.49
C VAL A 42 4.18 -16.07 9.79
N ALA A 43 3.41 -17.16 9.80
CA ALA A 43 1.98 -17.12 10.11
C ALA A 43 1.71 -16.59 11.53
N ALA A 44 2.52 -17.00 12.52
CA ALA A 44 2.40 -16.50 13.88
C ALA A 44 2.70 -15.00 13.98
N ALA A 45 3.75 -14.51 13.33
CA ALA A 45 4.07 -13.09 13.29
C ALA A 45 2.95 -12.29 12.61
N LYS A 46 2.39 -12.80 11.51
CA LYS A 46 1.27 -12.18 10.78
C LYS A 46 0.01 -12.07 11.64
N ALA A 47 -0.36 -13.15 12.33
CA ALA A 47 -1.52 -13.16 13.23
C ALA A 47 -1.37 -12.17 14.41
N ALA A 48 -0.15 -12.01 14.93
CA ALA A 48 0.13 -11.10 16.04
C ALA A 48 -0.05 -9.61 15.66
N ILE A 49 0.07 -9.24 14.37
CA ILE A 49 -0.11 -7.86 13.88
C ILE A 49 -1.47 -7.32 14.32
N MET A 50 -2.54 -8.10 14.14
CA MET A 50 -3.92 -7.63 14.35
C MET A 50 -4.26 -7.31 15.81
N THR A 51 -3.44 -7.79 16.75
CA THR A 51 -3.64 -7.61 18.20
C THR A 51 -2.56 -6.75 18.85
N SER A 52 -1.61 -6.24 18.06
CA SER A 52 -0.47 -5.43 18.54
C SER A 52 -0.53 -4.01 18.00
N PRO A 53 -0.12 -3.01 18.80
CA PRO A 53 0.06 -1.65 18.30
C PRO A 53 1.12 -1.60 17.19
N PRO A 54 0.97 -0.70 16.20
CA PRO A 54 -0.11 0.27 16.07
C PRO A 54 -1.38 -0.26 15.36
N ALA A 55 -1.38 -1.48 14.80
CA ALA A 55 -2.53 -1.98 14.04
C ALA A 55 -3.79 -2.15 14.91
N SER A 56 -3.65 -2.68 16.13
CA SER A 56 -4.78 -2.77 17.08
C SER A 56 -5.40 -1.42 17.39
N ASP A 57 -4.57 -0.39 17.56
CA ASP A 57 -5.00 0.96 17.94
C ASP A 57 -5.70 1.66 16.77
N ILE A 58 -5.18 1.46 15.56
CA ILE A 58 -5.85 1.90 14.32
C ILE A 58 -7.23 1.25 14.26
N LEU A 59 -7.32 -0.07 14.35
CA LEU A 59 -8.59 -0.80 14.24
C LEU A 59 -9.60 -0.41 15.34
N ALA A 60 -9.13 -0.18 16.57
CA ALA A 60 -9.97 0.26 17.68
C ALA A 60 -10.53 1.69 17.50
N ALA A 61 -9.85 2.54 16.72
CA ALA A 61 -10.30 3.89 16.40
C ALA A 61 -11.33 3.95 15.26
N GLN A 62 -11.61 2.82 14.59
CA GLN A 62 -12.61 2.75 13.54
C GLN A 62 -14.01 3.06 14.07
N ARG A 63 -14.76 3.88 13.33
CA ARG A 63 -16.14 4.21 13.62
C ARG A 63 -17.07 3.09 13.13
N PRO A 64 -18.29 2.96 13.67
CA PRO A 64 -19.23 1.91 13.26
C PRO A 64 -19.61 1.91 11.77
N ASP A 65 -19.44 3.02 11.05
CA ASP A 65 -19.71 3.15 9.61
C ASP A 65 -18.49 2.78 8.73
N GLY A 66 -17.43 2.22 9.32
CA GLY A 66 -16.20 1.83 8.66
C GLY A 66 -15.20 2.97 8.46
N SER A 67 -15.56 4.21 8.81
CA SER A 67 -14.68 5.38 8.64
C SER A 67 -13.76 5.61 9.85
N TRP A 68 -12.68 6.38 9.68
CA TRP A 68 -11.83 6.85 10.80
C TRP A 68 -12.03 8.31 11.15
N GLN A 69 -12.59 9.11 10.24
CA GLN A 69 -12.91 10.50 10.48
C GLN A 69 -14.28 10.85 9.92
N ALA A 70 -14.99 11.74 10.62
CA ALA A 70 -16.19 12.35 10.06
C ALA A 70 -15.80 13.28 8.90
N GLU A 71 -16.63 13.32 7.86
CA GLU A 71 -16.48 14.24 6.71
C GLU A 71 -15.13 14.14 5.98
N GLU A 72 -14.57 12.94 5.92
CA GLU A 72 -13.32 12.65 5.21
C GLU A 72 -13.49 12.55 3.70
N ARG A 73 -12.37 12.71 2.99
CA ARG A 73 -12.26 12.55 1.55
C ARG A 73 -10.95 11.84 1.20
N ALA A 74 -10.81 11.45 -0.06
CA ALA A 74 -9.49 11.09 -0.58
C ALA A 74 -8.47 12.18 -0.24
N TYR A 75 -7.32 11.75 0.32
CA TYR A 75 -6.20 12.57 0.78
C TYR A 75 -6.40 13.33 2.11
N ASN A 76 -7.62 13.69 2.53
CA ASN A 76 -7.84 14.55 3.70
C ASN A 76 -8.83 13.98 4.73
N PRO A 77 -8.59 14.20 6.05
CA PRO A 77 -7.37 14.75 6.64
C PRO A 77 -6.16 13.80 6.44
N MET A 78 -5.01 14.36 6.08
CA MET A 78 -3.79 13.60 5.79
C MET A 78 -3.41 12.73 7.00
N TYR A 79 -3.09 11.46 6.75
CA TYR A 79 -2.76 10.44 7.75
C TYR A 79 -3.86 10.08 8.74
N LYS A 80 -5.08 10.63 8.58
CA LYS A 80 -6.20 10.39 9.51
C LYS A 80 -7.43 9.83 8.81
N SER A 81 -7.70 10.21 7.56
CA SER A 81 -8.84 9.66 6.82
C SER A 81 -8.70 8.16 6.55
N THR A 82 -9.82 7.50 6.30
CA THR A 82 -9.92 6.06 6.10
C THR A 82 -8.95 5.55 5.04
N VAL A 83 -8.78 6.26 3.92
CA VAL A 83 -7.81 5.83 2.91
C VAL A 83 -6.38 5.79 3.43
N TRP A 84 -5.99 6.71 4.31
CA TRP A 84 -4.66 6.66 4.94
C TRP A 84 -4.56 5.55 5.97
N GLN A 85 -5.64 5.26 6.71
CA GLN A 85 -5.67 4.15 7.67
C GLN A 85 -5.60 2.80 6.95
N VAL A 86 -6.28 2.64 5.83
CA VAL A 86 -6.16 1.47 4.94
C VAL A 86 -4.73 1.33 4.40
N VAL A 87 -4.11 2.43 3.97
CA VAL A 87 -2.69 2.42 3.55
C VAL A 87 -1.78 2.02 4.70
N SER A 88 -1.99 2.53 5.91
CA SER A 88 -1.20 2.18 7.10
C SER A 88 -1.38 0.72 7.52
N LEU A 89 -2.61 0.20 7.50
CA LEU A 89 -2.90 -1.20 7.79
C LEU A 89 -2.15 -2.13 6.83
N ASP A 90 -2.12 -1.80 5.54
CA ASP A 90 -1.32 -2.53 4.58
C ASP A 90 0.20 -2.40 4.82
N GLU A 91 0.70 -1.21 5.19
CA GLU A 91 2.14 -1.05 5.55
C GLU A 91 2.53 -1.90 6.77
N LEU A 92 1.57 -2.22 7.63
CA LEU A 92 1.74 -3.10 8.78
C LEU A 92 1.53 -4.58 8.45
N ALA A 93 1.15 -4.94 7.22
CA ALA A 93 0.72 -6.28 6.81
C ALA A 93 -0.50 -6.81 7.61
N ALA A 94 -1.47 -5.93 7.89
CA ALA A 94 -2.75 -6.33 8.43
C ALA A 94 -3.45 -7.38 7.54
N ASP A 95 -4.26 -8.22 8.17
CA ASP A 95 -5.07 -9.22 7.46
C ASP A 95 -6.23 -8.54 6.72
N GLY A 96 -6.21 -8.61 5.39
CA GLY A 96 -7.26 -8.07 4.53
C GLY A 96 -8.62 -8.76 4.70
N GLU A 97 -8.64 -9.96 5.28
CA GLU A 97 -9.87 -10.74 5.51
C GLU A 97 -10.60 -10.33 6.80
N ASP A 98 -9.94 -9.58 7.70
CA ASP A 98 -10.55 -9.04 8.92
C ASP A 98 -11.69 -8.08 8.56
N GLU A 99 -12.85 -8.27 9.18
CA GLU A 99 -14.07 -7.52 8.88
C GLU A 99 -13.87 -6.00 9.00
N ARG A 100 -13.06 -5.54 9.97
CA ARG A 100 -12.79 -4.11 10.17
C ARG A 100 -11.96 -3.53 9.02
N VAL A 101 -10.98 -4.30 8.55
CA VAL A 101 -10.17 -3.93 7.37
C VAL A 101 -11.05 -3.88 6.14
N ARG A 102 -11.90 -4.89 5.93
CA ARG A 102 -12.87 -4.94 4.83
C ARG A 102 -13.83 -3.75 4.85
N CYS A 103 -14.40 -3.42 6.00
CA CYS A 103 -15.25 -2.24 6.16
C CYS A 103 -14.52 -0.94 5.79
N GLY A 104 -13.24 -0.81 6.16
CA GLY A 104 -12.41 0.33 5.76
C GLY A 104 -12.19 0.42 4.25
N VAL A 105 -11.87 -0.72 3.61
CA VAL A 105 -11.68 -0.78 2.14
C VAL A 105 -12.98 -0.47 1.40
N GLU A 106 -14.10 -1.07 1.81
CA GLU A 106 -15.41 -0.78 1.22
C GLU A 106 -15.80 0.68 1.37
N ARG A 107 -15.48 1.30 2.52
CA ARG A 107 -15.67 2.74 2.74
C ARG A 107 -14.85 3.58 1.77
N VAL A 108 -13.59 3.21 1.50
CA VAL A 108 -12.73 3.87 0.51
C VAL A 108 -13.34 3.78 -0.88
N PHE A 109 -13.76 2.60 -1.32
CA PHE A 109 -14.41 2.45 -2.62
C PHE A 109 -15.70 3.25 -2.73
N ALA A 110 -16.55 3.21 -1.71
CA ALA A 110 -17.86 3.85 -1.74
C ALA A 110 -17.79 5.39 -1.75
N THR A 111 -16.72 5.99 -1.23
CA THR A 111 -16.69 7.44 -0.97
C THR A 111 -15.51 8.18 -1.56
N MET A 112 -14.47 7.48 -2.03
CA MET A 112 -13.19 8.10 -2.40
C MET A 112 -12.71 7.74 -3.80
N GLN A 113 -13.27 6.71 -4.43
CA GLN A 113 -12.96 6.36 -5.81
C GLN A 113 -13.90 7.09 -6.78
N ALA A 114 -13.34 7.67 -7.84
CA ALA A 114 -14.09 8.24 -8.95
C ALA A 114 -14.45 7.16 -10.00
N GLU A 115 -15.43 7.45 -10.86
CA GLU A 115 -15.92 6.52 -11.90
C GLU A 115 -14.83 6.09 -12.89
N ASP A 116 -13.81 6.91 -13.11
CA ASP A 116 -12.68 6.60 -14.00
C ASP A 116 -11.61 5.69 -13.36
N GLY A 117 -11.79 5.33 -12.09
CA GLY A 117 -10.91 4.48 -11.29
C GLY A 117 -9.97 5.25 -10.36
N SER A 118 -9.88 6.57 -10.47
CA SER A 118 -8.94 7.39 -9.71
C SER A 118 -9.34 7.64 -8.26
N PHE A 119 -8.37 8.08 -7.44
CA PHE A 119 -8.56 8.56 -6.06
C PHE A 119 -8.16 10.04 -5.94
N PRO A 120 -8.94 10.97 -6.52
CA PRO A 120 -8.56 12.38 -6.62
C PRO A 120 -8.48 13.02 -5.23
N ALA A 121 -7.39 13.75 -4.96
CA ALA A 121 -7.29 14.55 -3.75
C ALA A 121 -8.33 15.69 -3.77
N LEU A 122 -9.02 15.91 -2.66
CA LEU A 122 -10.02 16.98 -2.51
C LEU A 122 -9.62 17.98 -1.41
N GLY A 123 -8.36 18.41 -1.40
CA GLY A 123 -7.81 19.34 -0.41
C GLY A 123 -7.56 20.74 -0.97
N ARG A 124 -7.20 21.67 -0.07
CA ARG A 124 -6.83 23.04 -0.45
C ARG A 124 -5.46 23.12 -1.11
N VAL A 125 -4.48 22.40 -0.55
CA VAL A 125 -3.09 22.35 -1.08
C VAL A 125 -3.03 21.33 -2.20
N TYR A 126 -3.29 20.07 -1.87
CA TYR A 126 -3.33 18.97 -2.81
C TYR A 126 -4.75 18.73 -3.33
N HIS A 127 -4.93 18.79 -4.65
CA HIS A 127 -6.20 18.60 -5.32
C HIS A 127 -6.04 17.98 -6.71
N GLY A 128 -7.05 17.22 -7.13
CA GLY A 128 -7.04 16.45 -8.36
C GLY A 128 -6.15 15.21 -8.26
N ILE A 129 -5.69 14.73 -9.41
CA ILE A 129 -4.89 13.50 -9.50
C ILE A 129 -3.50 13.75 -8.94
N VAL A 130 -3.13 12.97 -7.92
CA VAL A 130 -1.80 12.98 -7.30
C VAL A 130 -1.24 11.57 -7.40
N LEU A 131 -0.24 11.34 -8.28
CA LEU A 131 0.31 9.99 -8.52
C LEU A 131 0.78 9.27 -7.24
N CYS A 132 1.32 10.01 -6.27
CA CYS A 132 1.68 9.43 -4.98
C CYS A 132 0.48 8.82 -4.25
N MET A 133 -0.69 9.46 -4.35
CA MET A 133 -1.93 8.97 -3.76
C MET A 133 -2.39 7.72 -4.49
N GLU A 134 -2.53 7.78 -5.82
CA GLU A 134 -2.95 6.66 -6.65
C GLU A 134 -2.08 5.41 -6.41
N GLY A 135 -0.76 5.58 -6.41
CA GLY A 135 0.18 4.50 -6.15
C GLY A 135 0.09 3.94 -4.73
N ASN A 136 -0.06 4.78 -3.71
CA ASN A 136 -0.22 4.29 -2.33
C ASN A 136 -1.52 3.49 -2.14
N VAL A 137 -2.64 3.99 -2.68
CA VAL A 137 -3.94 3.33 -2.56
C VAL A 137 -3.95 2.01 -3.34
N LEU A 138 -3.50 2.01 -4.59
CA LEU A 138 -3.41 0.78 -5.38
C LEU A 138 -2.51 -0.24 -4.68
N ARG A 139 -1.35 0.18 -4.17
CA ARG A 139 -0.48 -0.70 -3.39
C ARG A 139 -1.24 -1.33 -2.23
N ALA A 140 -1.96 -0.52 -1.44
CA ALA A 140 -2.70 -0.99 -0.28
C ALA A 140 -3.78 -2.01 -0.65
N LEU A 141 -4.61 -1.71 -1.67
CA LEU A 141 -5.63 -2.63 -2.17
C LEU A 141 -5.02 -3.98 -2.58
N LEU A 142 -3.91 -3.96 -3.33
CA LEU A 142 -3.21 -5.19 -3.74
C LEU A 142 -2.69 -5.99 -2.54
N GLY A 143 -2.12 -5.33 -1.53
CA GLY A 143 -1.56 -6.04 -0.36
C GLY A 143 -2.60 -6.57 0.61
N LEU A 144 -3.78 -5.94 0.66
CA LEU A 144 -4.92 -6.40 1.44
C LEU A 144 -5.76 -7.46 0.70
N GLY A 145 -5.27 -8.00 -0.42
CA GLY A 145 -5.93 -9.10 -1.12
C GLY A 145 -7.01 -8.70 -2.14
N TYR A 146 -7.19 -7.40 -2.42
CA TYR A 146 -8.21 -6.91 -3.36
C TYR A 146 -7.73 -6.93 -4.83
N GLY A 147 -6.74 -7.75 -5.16
CA GLY A 147 -6.15 -7.80 -6.50
C GLY A 147 -7.17 -8.14 -7.59
N ALA A 148 -8.04 -9.11 -7.35
CA ALA A 148 -9.06 -9.53 -8.31
C ALA A 148 -10.31 -8.62 -8.32
N ASP A 149 -10.41 -7.63 -7.42
CA ASP A 149 -11.56 -6.75 -7.35
C ASP A 149 -11.64 -5.83 -8.59
N PRO A 150 -12.78 -5.75 -9.30
CA PRO A 150 -12.93 -4.91 -10.48
C PRO A 150 -12.60 -3.43 -10.24
N ARG A 151 -12.83 -2.92 -9.03
CA ARG A 151 -12.54 -1.53 -8.64
C ARG A 151 -11.04 -1.30 -8.50
N THR A 152 -10.30 -2.28 -7.96
CA THR A 152 -8.83 -2.28 -7.94
C THR A 152 -8.26 -2.36 -9.36
N GLN A 153 -8.83 -3.21 -10.21
CA GLN A 153 -8.44 -3.30 -11.62
C GLN A 153 -8.70 -1.98 -12.37
N GLY A 154 -9.81 -1.30 -12.09
CA GLY A 154 -10.10 0.04 -12.60
C GLY A 154 -9.06 1.08 -12.16
N ALA A 155 -8.67 1.08 -10.88
CA ALA A 155 -7.61 1.95 -10.35
C ALA A 155 -6.25 1.67 -11.01
N MET A 156 -5.91 0.40 -11.22
CA MET A 156 -4.69 0.00 -11.93
C MET A 156 -4.70 0.50 -13.38
N ALA A 157 -5.80 0.30 -14.11
CA ALA A 157 -5.95 0.76 -15.48
C ALA A 157 -5.85 2.29 -15.58
N PHE A 158 -6.47 3.03 -14.65
CA PHE A 158 -6.35 4.49 -14.56
C PHE A 158 -4.89 4.93 -14.36
N LEU A 159 -4.19 4.28 -13.42
CA LEU A 159 -2.81 4.62 -13.09
C LEU A 159 -1.86 4.38 -14.27
N LEU A 160 -1.99 3.25 -14.94
CA LEU A 160 -1.17 2.90 -16.11
C LEU A 160 -1.39 3.87 -17.26
N ARG A 161 -2.65 4.18 -17.61
CA ARG A 161 -2.96 5.19 -18.64
C ARG A 161 -2.38 6.55 -18.29
N THR A 162 -2.51 6.97 -17.02
CA THR A 162 -1.99 8.27 -16.57
C THR A 162 -0.47 8.36 -16.73
N VAL A 163 0.25 7.29 -16.38
CA VAL A 163 1.72 7.24 -16.52
C VAL A 163 2.12 7.16 -17.99
N GLU A 164 1.39 6.44 -18.83
CA GLU A 164 1.65 6.39 -20.28
C GLU A 164 1.46 7.77 -20.94
N GLU A 165 0.38 8.47 -20.62
CA GLU A 165 0.05 9.76 -21.23
C GLU A 165 0.92 10.92 -20.73
N LYS A 166 1.22 10.94 -19.42
CA LYS A 166 1.83 12.10 -18.75
C LYS A 166 3.19 11.82 -18.13
N GLY A 167 3.68 10.58 -18.22
CA GLY A 167 4.83 10.12 -17.45
C GLY A 167 4.61 10.27 -15.94
N PHE A 168 5.70 10.34 -15.19
CA PHE A 168 5.68 10.61 -13.76
C PHE A 168 5.65 12.11 -13.42
N THR A 169 5.05 12.94 -14.28
CA THR A 169 4.99 14.39 -14.04
C THR A 169 4.06 14.71 -12.87
N CYS A 170 4.43 15.71 -12.05
CA CYS A 170 3.62 16.13 -10.91
C CYS A 170 3.61 17.64 -10.81
N ARG A 171 2.41 18.23 -10.75
CA ARG A 171 2.24 19.68 -10.56
C ARG A 171 2.87 20.22 -9.28
N TYR A 172 2.89 19.41 -8.22
CA TYR A 172 3.49 19.75 -6.94
C TYR A 172 5.02 19.67 -6.96
N ASN A 173 5.58 19.14 -8.04
CA ASN A 173 7.01 19.16 -8.35
C ASN A 173 7.33 20.17 -9.48
N GLY A 174 6.52 21.22 -9.63
CA GLY A 174 6.69 22.24 -10.66
C GLY A 174 6.50 21.70 -12.09
N ASP A 175 5.56 20.78 -12.26
CA ASP A 175 5.25 20.10 -13.52
C ASP A 175 6.42 19.28 -14.12
N LYS A 176 7.39 18.90 -13.27
CA LYS A 176 8.55 18.08 -13.64
C LYS A 176 8.35 16.61 -13.28
N PRO A 177 9.14 15.68 -13.87
CA PRO A 177 9.20 14.29 -13.43
C PRO A 177 9.44 14.20 -11.92
N CYS A 178 8.61 13.42 -11.22
CA CYS A 178 8.55 13.37 -9.77
C CYS A 178 8.90 11.96 -9.27
N ALA A 179 10.08 11.84 -8.67
CA ALA A 179 10.55 10.57 -8.11
C ALA A 179 9.61 10.04 -7.00
N TRP A 180 8.96 10.93 -6.24
CA TRP A 180 7.98 10.51 -5.23
C TRP A 180 6.75 9.84 -5.86
N GLY A 181 6.25 10.37 -6.98
CA GLY A 181 5.16 9.73 -7.72
C GLY A 181 5.61 8.39 -8.29
N ALA A 182 6.75 8.39 -8.98
CA ALA A 182 7.31 7.20 -9.61
C ALA A 182 7.50 6.04 -8.61
N VAL A 183 8.14 6.28 -7.46
CA VAL A 183 8.38 5.21 -6.49
C VAL A 183 7.08 4.64 -5.90
N LYS A 184 6.02 5.45 -5.74
CA LYS A 184 4.72 4.95 -5.25
C LYS A 184 4.00 4.11 -6.29
N VAL A 185 4.04 4.51 -7.56
CA VAL A 185 3.52 3.69 -8.67
C VAL A 185 4.26 2.37 -8.75
N LEU A 186 5.60 2.40 -8.77
CA LEU A 186 6.42 1.19 -8.86
C LEU A 186 6.19 0.25 -7.68
N ARG A 187 6.07 0.79 -6.45
CA ARG A 187 5.74 -0.02 -5.27
C ARG A 187 4.39 -0.74 -5.41
N ALA A 188 3.41 -0.14 -6.08
CA ALA A 188 2.14 -0.78 -6.35
C ALA A 188 2.30 -1.89 -7.41
N LEU A 189 2.89 -1.55 -8.56
CA LEU A 189 3.07 -2.49 -9.68
C LEU A 189 3.94 -3.70 -9.32
N ALA A 190 4.93 -3.51 -8.43
CA ALA A 190 5.78 -4.60 -7.94
C ALA A 190 5.00 -5.70 -7.19
N ARG A 191 3.80 -5.39 -6.65
CA ARG A 191 2.93 -6.36 -5.98
C ARG A 191 2.12 -7.22 -6.94
N VAL A 192 2.00 -6.85 -8.21
CA VAL A 192 1.37 -7.69 -9.21
C VAL A 192 2.29 -8.88 -9.48
N PRO A 193 1.84 -10.14 -9.31
CA PRO A 193 2.65 -11.32 -9.59
C PRO A 193 3.17 -11.30 -11.03
N PRO A 194 4.41 -11.72 -11.31
CA PRO A 194 4.95 -11.70 -12.68
C PRO A 194 4.05 -12.37 -13.72
N ALA A 195 3.36 -13.47 -13.36
CA ALA A 195 2.43 -14.17 -14.24
C ALA A 195 1.17 -13.36 -14.61
N GLU A 196 0.84 -12.34 -13.82
CA GLU A 196 -0.33 -11.47 -13.99
C GLU A 196 0.05 -10.08 -14.53
N ARG A 197 1.34 -9.83 -14.77
CA ARG A 197 1.79 -8.55 -15.32
C ARG A 197 1.48 -8.49 -16.81
N ALA A 198 0.52 -7.64 -17.16
CA ALA A 198 0.32 -7.25 -18.54
C ALA A 198 1.57 -6.51 -19.09
N PRO A 199 1.82 -6.51 -20.41
CA PRO A 199 2.98 -5.85 -21.01
C PRO A 199 3.17 -4.38 -20.61
N GLU A 200 2.08 -3.68 -20.31
CA GLU A 200 2.07 -2.29 -19.84
C GLU A 200 2.70 -2.16 -18.45
N ILE A 201 2.49 -3.15 -17.57
CA ILE A 201 3.09 -3.20 -16.23
C ILE A 201 4.59 -3.47 -16.34
N GLU A 202 5.00 -4.38 -17.25
CA GLU A 202 6.42 -4.63 -17.51
C GLU A 202 7.12 -3.36 -18.01
N LYS A 203 6.54 -2.67 -19.00
CA LYS A 203 7.07 -1.38 -19.47
C LYS A 203 7.19 -0.36 -18.33
N GLY A 204 6.15 -0.21 -17.52
CA GLY A 204 6.16 0.72 -16.39
C GLY A 204 7.21 0.42 -15.32
N VAL A 205 7.53 -0.85 -15.07
CA VAL A 205 8.56 -1.29 -14.12
C VAL A 205 9.99 -1.12 -14.69
N PHE A 206 10.17 -1.33 -16.00
CA PHE A 206 11.50 -1.35 -16.64
C PHE A 206 11.90 -0.07 -17.39
N GLN A 207 11.02 0.91 -17.60
CA GLN A 207 11.35 2.17 -18.29
C GLN A 207 12.23 3.15 -17.48
N MET A 208 12.76 2.76 -16.33
CA MET A 208 13.64 3.58 -15.48
C MET A 208 15.12 3.14 -15.48
N SER A 209 15.52 2.19 -16.34
CA SER A 209 16.92 1.77 -16.53
C SER A 209 17.61 2.52 -17.67
#